data_AF-A0A8K1CMQ5-F1
#
_entry.id   AF-A0A8K1CMQ5-F1
#
_cell.length_a   1.000
_cell.length_b   1.000
_cell.length_c   1.000
_cell.angle_alpha   90.00
_cell.angle_beta   90.00
_cell.angle_gamma   90.00
#
_symmetry.space_group_name_H-M   'P 1'
#
loop_
_entity.id
_entity.type
_entity.pdbx_description
1 polymer ?
#
loop_
_entity_poly.entity_id
_entity_poly.type
_entity_poly.pdbx_seq_one_letter_code
_entity_poly.pdbx_strand_id
1 'polypeptide(L)'
;MDITDAFDEISGWEEQLIAQGEELGIEKGRELGVEEGRELGLIKGTEIGSEVGFYRGCYATWKHMIESEELKSRISDRAGKSIASFGVLIESFELKNIVDEDIMHKLLGIRAKFKVITALLGLKNDLVFSSEDIHAHKHMSF
;
A
#
# COMPACT_ATOMS: atom_id res chain seq x y z
N MET A 1 -58.89 28.81 -2.73
CA MET A 1 -58.00 28.11 -1.80
C MET A 1 -58.27 28.70 -0.44
N ASP A 2 -58.85 27.91 0.46
CA ASP A 2 -59.06 28.35 1.84
C ASP A 2 -57.70 28.44 2.54
N ILE A 3 -57.56 29.36 3.50
CA ILE A 3 -56.34 29.51 4.29
C ILE A 3 -56.09 28.24 5.10
N THR A 4 -57.15 27.57 5.54
CA THR A 4 -57.09 26.29 6.26
C THR A 4 -56.46 25.20 5.39
N ASP A 5 -56.87 25.07 4.14
CA ASP A 5 -56.30 24.11 3.18
C ASP A 5 -54.79 24.34 2.96
N ALA A 6 -54.36 25.61 2.95
CA ALA A 6 -52.96 25.98 2.77
C ALA A 6 -52.07 25.61 3.99
N PHE A 7 -52.62 25.72 5.21
CA PHE A 7 -51.92 25.32 6.43
C PHE A 7 -51.90 23.81 6.61
N ASP A 8 -52.97 23.12 6.23
CA ASP A 8 -53.04 21.65 6.25
C ASP A 8 -52.07 21.04 5.23
N GLU A 9 -51.86 21.67 4.06
CA GLU A 9 -50.86 21.24 3.07
C GLU A 9 -49.43 21.30 3.59
N ILE A 10 -49.06 22.33 4.38
CA ILE A 10 -47.69 22.54 4.88
C ILE A 10 -47.41 21.74 6.16
N SER A 11 -48.46 21.28 6.84
CA SER A 11 -48.34 20.40 8.01
C SER A 11 -47.62 19.11 7.63
N GLY A 12 -46.55 18.77 8.35
CA GLY A 12 -45.75 17.56 8.08
C GLY A 12 -44.59 17.74 7.07
N TRP A 13 -44.43 18.92 6.46
CA TRP A 13 -43.34 19.17 5.51
C TRP A 13 -41.96 19.11 6.16
N GLU A 14 -41.86 19.54 7.42
CA GLU A 14 -40.60 19.47 8.16
C GLU A 14 -40.15 18.01 8.33
N GLU A 15 -41.02 17.12 8.81
CA GLU A 15 -40.68 15.70 8.92
C GLU A 15 -40.36 15.06 7.56
N GLN A 16 -41.07 15.44 6.50
CA GLN A 16 -40.80 14.94 5.15
C GLN A 16 -39.43 15.40 4.62
N LEU A 17 -39.10 16.69 4.78
CA LEU A 17 -37.82 17.24 4.33
C LEU A 17 -36.64 16.67 5.14
N ILE A 18 -36.82 16.44 6.45
CA ILE A 18 -35.81 15.78 7.29
C ILE A 18 -35.57 14.35 6.80
N ALA A 19 -36.64 13.57 6.59
CA ALA A 19 -36.52 12.20 6.11
C ALA A 19 -35.85 12.12 4.73
N GLN A 20 -36.23 13.01 3.80
CA GLN A 20 -35.60 13.11 2.48
C GLN A 20 -34.13 13.52 2.57
N GLY A 21 -33.80 14.47 3.45
CA GLY A 21 -32.42 14.91 3.68
C GLY A 21 -31.55 13.80 4.27
N GLU A 22 -32.08 13.02 5.20
CA GLU A 22 -31.40 11.86 5.79
C GLU A 22 -31.14 10.78 4.72
N GLU A 23 -32.16 10.40 3.96
CA GLU A 23 -32.05 9.41 2.88
C GLU A 23 -31.01 9.83 1.83
N LEU A 24 -31.10 11.08 1.36
CA LEU A 24 -30.14 11.64 0.40
C LEU A 24 -28.72 11.70 0.98
N GLY A 25 -28.59 12.05 2.26
CA GLY A 25 -27.32 12.10 2.96
C GLY A 25 -26.66 10.73 3.05
N ILE A 26 -27.43 9.69 3.39
CA ILE A 26 -26.97 8.30 3.47
C ILE A 26 -26.55 7.80 2.08
N GLU A 27 -27.39 8.01 1.07
CA GLU A 27 -27.10 7.55 -0.29
C GLU A 27 -25.83 8.21 -0.84
N LYS A 28 -25.73 9.54 -0.73
CA LYS A 28 -24.57 10.29 -1.20
C LYS A 28 -23.31 9.95 -0.42
N GLY A 29 -23.42 9.78 0.90
CA GLY A 29 -22.31 9.35 1.74
C GLY A 29 -21.78 7.97 1.35
N ARG A 30 -22.68 7.04 1.02
CA ARG A 30 -22.31 5.71 0.52
C ARG A 30 -21.60 5.78 -0.83
N GLU A 31 -22.11 6.57 -1.76
CA GLU A 31 -21.51 6.73 -3.10
C GLU A 31 -20.10 7.31 -3.01
N LEU A 32 -19.94 8.41 -2.27
CA LEU A 32 -18.64 9.04 -2.04
C LEU A 32 -17.67 8.08 -1.36
N GLY A 33 -18.11 7.37 -0.31
CA GLY A 33 -17.25 6.42 0.38
C GLY A 33 -16.76 5.28 -0.51
N VAL A 34 -17.58 4.82 -1.47
CA VAL A 34 -17.17 3.80 -2.45
C VAL A 34 -16.16 4.37 -3.44
N GLU A 35 -16.37 5.59 -3.93
CA GLU A 35 -15.46 6.24 -4.87
C GLU A 35 -14.09 6.52 -4.23
N GLU A 36 -14.08 7.15 -3.05
CA GLU A 36 -12.88 7.45 -2.29
C GLU A 36 -12.11 6.17 -1.93
N GLY A 37 -12.82 5.15 -1.42
CA GLY A 37 -12.21 3.86 -1.08
C GLY A 37 -11.54 3.19 -2.29
N ARG A 38 -12.17 3.28 -3.47
CA ARG A 38 -11.61 2.75 -4.71
C ARG A 38 -10.37 3.53 -5.16
N GLU A 39 -10.42 4.86 -5.11
CA GLU A 39 -9.29 5.70 -5.50
C GLU A 39 -8.08 5.49 -4.58
N LEU A 40 -8.30 5.53 -3.25
CA LEU A 40 -7.26 5.28 -2.26
C LEU A 40 -6.66 3.87 -2.40
N GLY A 41 -7.51 2.86 -2.61
CA GLY A 41 -7.07 1.49 -2.85
C GLY A 41 -6.20 1.36 -4.10
N LEU A 42 -6.55 2.07 -5.18
CA LEU A 42 -5.75 2.08 -6.41
C LEU A 42 -4.38 2.73 -6.18
N ILE A 43 -4.36 3.93 -5.61
CA ILE A 43 -3.12 4.68 -5.34
C ILE A 43 -2.18 3.85 -4.46
N LYS A 44 -2.70 3.36 -3.32
CA LYS A 44 -1.88 2.61 -2.36
C LYS A 44 -1.45 1.25 -2.90
N GLY A 45 -2.33 0.58 -3.63
CA GLY A 45 -2.04 -0.69 -4.28
C GLY A 45 -0.93 -0.55 -5.32
N THR A 46 -0.96 0.51 -6.14
CA THR A 46 0.11 0.82 -7.09
C THR A 46 1.42 1.12 -6.39
N GLU A 47 1.42 1.95 -5.34
CA GLU A 47 2.63 2.29 -4.57
C GLU A 47 3.33 1.04 -4.01
N ILE A 48 2.58 0.20 -3.28
CA ILE A 48 3.12 -1.02 -2.67
C ILE A 48 3.50 -2.04 -3.75
N GLY A 49 2.66 -2.20 -4.78
CA GLY A 49 2.90 -3.13 -5.87
C GLY A 49 4.17 -2.81 -6.66
N SER A 50 4.40 -1.53 -6.96
CA SER A 50 5.62 -1.06 -7.63
C SER A 50 6.86 -1.31 -6.79
N GLU A 51 6.81 -1.05 -5.49
CA GLU A 51 7.93 -1.30 -4.58
C GLU A 51 8.29 -2.78 -4.50
N VAL A 52 7.29 -3.63 -4.27
CA VAL A 52 7.49 -5.08 -4.19
C VAL A 52 7.98 -5.63 -5.53
N GLY A 53 7.48 -5.11 -6.65
CA GLY A 53 7.94 -5.45 -8.00
C GLY A 53 9.41 -5.14 -8.23
N PHE A 54 9.87 -3.95 -7.80
CA PHE A 54 11.28 -3.58 -7.85
C PHE A 54 12.16 -4.55 -7.03
N TYR A 55 11.76 -4.84 -5.80
CA TYR A 55 12.47 -5.80 -4.94
C TYR A 55 12.51 -7.21 -5.52
N ARG A 56 11.41 -7.67 -6.12
CA ARG A 56 11.34 -8.95 -6.84
C ARG A 56 12.35 -8.99 -8.00
N GLY A 57 12.46 -7.92 -8.78
CA GLY A 57 13.44 -7.82 -9.87
C GLY A 57 14.89 -7.91 -9.38
N CYS A 58 15.20 -7.21 -8.28
CA CYS A 58 16.53 -7.29 -7.64
C CYS A 58 16.83 -8.71 -7.13
N TYR A 59 15.87 -9.32 -6.43
CA TYR A 59 16.01 -10.70 -5.95
C TYR A 59 16.25 -11.69 -7.09
N ALA A 60 15.50 -11.60 -8.18
CA ALA A 60 15.68 -12.48 -9.35
C ALA A 60 17.08 -12.33 -9.94
N THR A 61 17.58 -11.10 -10.05
CA THR A 61 18.93 -10.81 -10.54
C THR A 61 20.00 -11.42 -9.63
N TRP A 62 19.90 -11.18 -8.31
CA TRP A 62 20.87 -11.74 -7.36
C TRP A 62 20.82 -13.26 -7.27
N LYS A 63 19.63 -13.86 -7.37
CA LYS A 63 19.46 -15.32 -7.42
C LYS A 63 20.19 -15.89 -8.62
N HIS A 64 20.01 -15.30 -9.80
CA HIS A 64 20.73 -15.72 -11.01
C HIS A 64 22.25 -15.57 -10.86
N MET A 65 22.73 -14.49 -10.23
CA MET A 65 24.17 -14.30 -9.97
C MET A 65 24.75 -15.37 -9.03
N ILE A 66 23.99 -15.82 -8.03
CA ILE A 66 24.42 -16.90 -7.10
C ILE A 66 24.49 -18.24 -7.84
N GLU A 67 23.54 -18.50 -8.74
CA GLU A 67 23.47 -19.74 -9.53
C GLU A 67 24.49 -19.79 -10.68
N SER A 68 25.04 -18.64 -11.09
CA SER A 68 26.04 -18.52 -12.15
C SER A 68 27.45 -18.83 -11.65
N GLU A 69 28.14 -19.78 -12.29
CA GLU A 69 29.53 -20.13 -11.98
C GLU A 69 30.52 -18.96 -12.13
N GLU A 70 30.25 -18.04 -13.05
CA GLU A 70 31.09 -16.87 -13.30
C GLU A 70 30.84 -15.75 -12.28
N LEU A 71 29.58 -15.54 -11.91
CA LEU A 71 29.15 -14.40 -11.10
C LEU A 71 29.06 -14.72 -9.61
N LYS A 72 29.00 -16.00 -9.20
CA LYS A 72 28.85 -16.38 -7.78
C LYS A 72 29.95 -15.81 -6.89
N SER A 73 31.17 -15.66 -7.41
CA SER A 73 32.30 -15.07 -6.70
C SER A 73 32.10 -13.60 -6.32
N ARG A 74 31.17 -12.89 -6.98
CA ARG A 74 30.80 -11.49 -6.69
C ARG A 74 29.87 -11.36 -5.49
N ILE A 75 29.26 -12.45 -5.03
CA ILE A 75 28.34 -12.46 -3.89
C ILE A 75 28.99 -13.23 -2.75
N SER A 76 29.26 -12.54 -1.64
CA SER A 76 29.78 -13.19 -0.43
C SER A 76 28.76 -14.16 0.16
N ASP A 77 29.23 -15.20 0.87
CA ASP A 77 28.36 -16.16 1.57
C ASP A 77 27.34 -15.48 2.51
N ARG A 78 27.76 -14.38 3.16
CA ARG A 78 26.90 -13.58 4.05
C ARG A 78 25.79 -12.87 3.27
N ALA A 79 26.10 -12.32 2.10
CA ALA A 79 25.11 -11.74 1.21
C ALA A 79 24.17 -12.82 0.67
N GLY A 80 24.70 -13.97 0.23
CA GLY A 80 23.92 -15.11 -0.27
C GLY A 80 22.87 -15.60 0.73
N LYS A 81 23.25 -15.80 2.01
CA LYS A 81 22.30 -16.16 3.08
C LYS A 81 21.22 -15.10 3.29
N SER A 82 21.58 -13.82 3.18
CA SER A 82 20.64 -12.71 3.31
C SER A 82 19.67 -12.67 2.12
N ILE A 83 20.15 -12.91 0.90
CA ILE A 83 19.35 -13.00 -0.33
C ILE A 83 18.38 -14.19 -0.29
N ALA A 84 18.81 -15.35 0.20
CA ALA A 84 17.94 -16.52 0.33
C ALA A 84 16.76 -16.26 1.29
N SER A 85 17.04 -15.67 2.46
CA SER A 85 15.99 -15.30 3.41
C SER A 85 15.11 -14.13 2.93
N PHE A 86 15.65 -13.25 2.08
CA PHE A 86 14.86 -12.22 1.39
C PHE A 86 13.89 -12.84 0.38
N GLY A 87 14.31 -13.87 -0.34
CA GLY A 87 13.46 -14.65 -1.24
C GLY A 87 12.21 -15.19 -0.54
N VAL A 88 12.34 -15.75 0.66
CA VAL A 88 11.20 -16.23 1.46
C VAL A 88 10.20 -15.11 1.77
N LEU A 89 10.69 -13.92 2.16
CA LEU A 89 9.82 -12.77 2.45
C LEU A 89 9.10 -12.27 1.19
N ILE A 90 9.81 -12.23 0.07
CA ILE A 90 9.27 -11.80 -1.21
C ILE A 90 8.24 -12.80 -1.74
N GLU A 91 8.53 -14.09 -1.72
CA GLU A 91 7.65 -15.14 -2.23
C GLU A 91 6.38 -15.31 -1.37
N SER A 92 6.46 -15.04 -0.07
CA SER A 92 5.30 -15.05 0.84
C SER A 92 4.48 -13.75 0.85
N PHE A 93 4.96 -12.68 0.20
CA PHE A 93 4.24 -11.42 0.16
C PHE A 93 3.07 -11.47 -0.82
N GLU A 94 1.86 -11.27 -0.31
CA GLU A 94 0.62 -11.21 -1.07
C GLU A 94 -0.08 -9.87 -0.86
N LEU A 95 -0.33 -9.13 -1.95
CA LEU A 95 -1.12 -7.91 -1.93
C LEU A 95 -2.61 -8.28 -2.09
N LYS A 96 -3.23 -8.79 -1.03
CA LYS A 96 -4.66 -9.15 -1.01
C LYS A 96 -5.47 -8.10 -0.26
N ASN A 97 -6.70 -7.86 -0.73
CA ASN A 97 -7.65 -6.89 -0.18
C ASN A 97 -8.32 -7.46 1.09
N ILE A 98 -7.51 -7.74 2.10
CA ILE A 98 -7.94 -8.14 3.43
C ILE A 98 -7.47 -7.02 4.33
N VAL A 99 -8.28 -6.65 5.33
CA VAL A 99 -7.94 -5.70 6.40
C VAL A 99 -6.84 -6.33 7.27
N ASP A 100 -5.71 -6.64 6.65
CA ASP A 100 -4.63 -7.42 7.20
C ASP A 100 -3.54 -6.42 7.62
N GLU A 101 -3.56 -6.09 8.91
CA GLU A 101 -2.52 -5.27 9.56
C GLU A 101 -1.11 -5.84 9.33
N ASP A 102 -0.99 -7.11 8.92
CA ASP A 102 0.26 -7.79 8.67
C ASP A 102 0.92 -7.41 7.32
N ILE A 103 0.19 -6.86 6.34
CA ILE A 103 0.80 -6.50 5.04
C ILE A 103 1.88 -5.43 5.21
N MET A 104 1.61 -4.39 6.00
CA MET A 104 2.57 -3.33 6.26
C MET A 104 3.78 -3.84 7.06
N HIS A 105 3.55 -4.75 8.02
CA HIS A 105 4.63 -5.38 8.78
C HIS A 105 5.53 -6.24 7.88
N LYS A 106 4.95 -7.06 6.99
CA LYS A 106 5.68 -7.82 5.97
C LYS A 106 6.48 -6.91 5.04
N LEU A 107 5.89 -5.81 4.57
CA LEU A 107 6.56 -4.84 3.71
C LEU A 107 7.76 -4.19 4.42
N LEU A 108 7.62 -3.81 5.69
CA LEU A 108 8.73 -3.29 6.50
C LEU A 108 9.85 -4.33 6.65
N GLY A 109 9.50 -5.61 6.84
CA GLY A 109 10.47 -6.70 6.85
C GLY A 109 11.26 -6.83 5.55
N ILE A 110 10.58 -6.73 4.41
CA ILE A 110 11.19 -6.72 3.07
C ILE A 110 12.15 -5.53 2.93
N ARG A 111 11.69 -4.31 3.24
CA ARG A 111 12.50 -3.08 3.19
C ARG A 111 13.77 -3.19 4.04
N ALA A 112 13.64 -3.64 5.29
CA ALA A 112 14.76 -3.80 6.21
C ALA A 112 15.78 -4.80 5.67
N LYS A 113 15.31 -5.94 5.15
CA LYS A 113 16.17 -6.97 4.59
C LYS A 113 16.88 -6.50 3.32
N PHE A 114 16.19 -5.77 2.45
CA PHE A 114 16.78 -5.16 1.27
C PHE A 114 17.93 -4.20 1.62
N LYS A 115 17.72 -3.32 2.61
CA LYS A 115 18.77 -2.41 3.13
C LYS A 115 20.01 -3.15 3.65
N VAL A 116 19.82 -4.30 4.28
CA VAL A 116 20.94 -5.16 4.72
C VAL A 116 21.70 -5.72 3.52
N ILE A 117 21.00 -6.22 2.49
CA ILE A 117 21.64 -6.80 1.31
C ILE A 117 22.42 -5.73 0.54
N THR A 118 21.83 -4.57 0.29
CA THR A 118 22.50 -3.49 -0.44
C THR A 118 23.73 -2.98 0.31
N ALA A 119 23.71 -2.93 1.65
CA ALA A 119 24.90 -2.65 2.45
C ALA A 119 25.99 -3.73 2.31
N LEU A 120 25.62 -5.02 2.29
CA LEU A 120 26.57 -6.13 2.12
C LEU A 120 27.18 -6.18 0.71
N LEU A 121 26.46 -5.70 -0.30
CA LEU A 121 26.92 -5.63 -1.69
C LEU A 121 27.61 -4.31 -2.04
N GLY A 122 27.67 -3.35 -1.11
CA GLY A 122 28.25 -2.03 -1.35
C GLY A 122 27.38 -1.10 -2.21
N LEU A 123 26.09 -1.40 -2.37
CA LEU A 123 25.12 -0.70 -3.23
C LEU A 123 24.15 0.20 -2.45
N LYS A 124 24.43 0.50 -1.17
CA LYS A 124 23.48 1.15 -0.25
C LYS A 124 22.87 2.46 -0.79
N ASN A 125 23.65 3.24 -1.54
CA ASN A 125 23.21 4.53 -2.10
C ASN A 125 22.90 4.45 -3.61
N ASP A 126 23.30 3.36 -4.27
CA ASP A 126 23.19 3.21 -5.73
C ASP A 126 21.93 2.44 -6.13
N LEU A 127 21.45 1.56 -5.24
CA LEU A 127 20.27 0.73 -5.47
C LEU A 127 19.22 1.01 -4.40
N VAL A 128 18.35 1.97 -4.69
CA VAL A 128 17.21 2.39 -3.87
C VAL A 128 15.92 2.33 -4.70
N PHE A 129 14.79 2.04 -4.06
CA PHE A 129 13.49 2.06 -4.73
C PHE A 129 13.04 3.51 -5.00
N SER A 130 13.09 4.36 -3.97
CA SER A 130 12.83 5.79 -4.08
C SER A 130 13.96 6.61 -3.47
N SER A 131 14.27 7.76 -4.06
CA SER A 131 15.17 8.76 -3.48
C SER A 131 14.67 9.33 -2.14
N GLU A 132 13.36 9.20 -1.85
CA GLU A 132 12.77 9.61 -0.57
C GLU A 132 13.13 8.64 0.57
N ASP A 133 13.43 7.37 0.29
CA ASP A 133 13.85 6.37 1.28
C ASP A 133 15.22 6.69 1.92
N ILE A 134 16.02 7.53 1.25
CA ILE A 134 17.29 8.07 1.78
C ILE A 134 17.00 9.07 2.92
N HIS A 135 15.84 9.73 2.90
CA HIS A 135 15.45 10.80 3.83
C HIS A 135 14.29 10.45 4.80
N ALA A 136 13.65 9.28 4.64
CA ALA A 136 12.45 8.87 5.38
C ALA A 136 12.62 8.68 6.90
N HIS A 137 13.81 8.88 7.49
CA HIS A 137 13.99 8.90 8.95
C HIS A 137 13.51 10.18 9.64
N LYS A 138 12.94 11.17 8.93
CA LYS A 138 12.50 12.44 9.54
C LYS A 138 10.99 12.66 9.67
N HIS A 139 10.13 11.97 8.93
CA HIS A 139 8.69 12.31 8.89
C HIS A 139 7.76 11.11 8.71
N MET A 140 7.84 10.12 9.60
CA MET A 140 6.76 9.14 9.77
C MET A 140 6.42 9.02 11.26
N SER A 141 5.71 10.04 11.76
CA SER A 141 4.81 9.90 12.89
C SER A 141 3.41 10.00 12.31
N PHE A 142 2.68 8.89 12.34
CA PHE A 142 1.23 8.91 12.50
C PHE A 142 0.96 8.70 13.98
#